data_AF-A0A7S0N9M5-F1
#
_entry.id   AF-A0A7S0N9M5-F1
#
_cell.length_a   1.000
_cell.length_b   1.000
_cell.length_c   1.000
_cell.angle_alpha   90.00
_cell.angle_beta   90.00
_cell.angle_gamma   90.00
#
_symmetry.space_group_name_H-M   'P 1'
#
loop_
_entity.id
_entity.type
_entity.pdbx_description
1 polymer ?
#
loop_
_entity_poly.entity_id
_entity_poly.type
_entity_poly.pdbx_seq_one_letter_code
_entity_poly.pdbx_strand_id
1 'polypeptide(L)'
;IKSIPDNVAIVFISHRKALSLELCRRYSHGRRIAYLYSDIIATEGSIDLNRYNFLVCQFESLSKVLTFDGPYIVIVDEVNSVLNQMTSTCGDTHASHRRFMNLMKRAEKILVMDGFLDDDRLKLINQYTPTKAYVIHNTYQPLRSHQYLFTSDKKQALKHLGLLIKQGKNVVCPCTLKSDAELVYEYALSILEKDEVQIYTRDKRWPNG
;
A
#
# COMPACT_ATOMS: atom_id res chain seq x y z
N ILE A 1 -6.59 -9.16 -13.10
CA ILE A 1 -6.12 -8.02 -13.94
C ILE A 1 -5.91 -8.46 -15.39
N LYS A 2 -5.08 -9.47 -15.70
CA LYS A 2 -4.84 -9.94 -17.08
C LYS A 2 -6.10 -10.40 -17.86
N SER A 3 -7.13 -10.84 -17.14
CA SER A 3 -8.41 -11.28 -17.70
C SER A 3 -9.46 -10.16 -17.85
N ILE A 4 -9.15 -8.93 -17.43
CA ILE A 4 -10.09 -7.80 -17.50
C ILE A 4 -10.09 -7.27 -18.95
N PRO A 5 -11.27 -7.07 -19.58
CA PRO A 5 -11.36 -6.50 -20.93
C PRO A 5 -10.74 -5.11 -21.04
N ASP A 6 -10.07 -4.80 -22.16
CA ASP A 6 -9.30 -3.54 -22.34
C ASP A 6 -10.16 -2.26 -22.33
N ASN A 7 -11.44 -2.39 -22.64
CA ASN A 7 -12.41 -1.29 -22.56
C ASN A 7 -12.87 -0.98 -21.13
N VAL A 8 -12.51 -1.82 -20.14
CA VAL A 8 -12.84 -1.61 -18.73
C VAL A 8 -11.65 -0.93 -18.04
N ALA A 9 -11.84 0.27 -17.52
CA ALA A 9 -10.78 0.97 -16.78
C ALA A 9 -10.58 0.35 -15.37
N ILE A 10 -9.39 0.50 -14.81
CA ILE A 10 -9.05 0.08 -13.45
C ILE A 10 -8.60 1.30 -12.66
N VAL A 11 -9.22 1.53 -11.51
CA VAL A 11 -8.77 2.51 -10.53
C VAL A 11 -8.28 1.76 -9.30
N PHE A 12 -6.97 1.76 -9.09
CA PHE A 12 -6.32 1.17 -7.92
C PHE A 12 -6.00 2.27 -6.91
N ILE A 13 -6.61 2.19 -5.75
CA ILE A 13 -6.45 3.12 -4.64
C ILE A 13 -5.57 2.44 -3.59
N SER A 14 -4.38 2.98 -3.37
CA SER A 14 -3.41 2.48 -2.40
C SER A 14 -3.10 3.58 -1.40
N HIS A 15 -2.96 3.22 -0.12
CA HIS A 15 -2.44 4.13 0.90
C HIS A 15 -0.94 4.41 0.72
N ARG A 16 -0.14 3.44 0.22
CA ARG A 16 1.33 3.50 0.24
C ARG A 16 1.93 3.78 -1.14
N LYS A 17 2.74 4.84 -1.25
CA LYS A 17 3.47 5.19 -2.48
C LYS A 17 4.40 4.08 -2.98
N ALA A 18 5.10 3.39 -2.07
CA ALA A 18 6.01 2.30 -2.45
C ALA A 18 5.28 1.14 -3.14
N LEU A 19 4.08 0.78 -2.66
CA LEU A 19 3.25 -0.22 -3.32
C LEU A 19 2.78 0.26 -4.70
N SER A 20 2.37 1.52 -4.79
CA SER A 20 1.94 2.11 -6.07
C SER A 20 3.05 2.05 -7.12
N LEU A 21 4.30 2.34 -6.73
CA LEU A 21 5.47 2.24 -7.59
C LEU A 21 5.74 0.80 -8.02
N GLU A 22 5.68 -0.17 -7.10
CA GLU A 22 5.87 -1.59 -7.44
C GLU A 22 4.78 -2.11 -8.38
N LEU A 23 3.53 -1.68 -8.21
CA LEU A 23 2.44 -2.00 -9.14
C LEU A 23 2.74 -1.45 -10.54
N CYS A 24 3.09 -0.17 -10.65
CA CYS A 24 3.46 0.43 -11.94
C CYS A 24 4.66 -0.30 -12.58
N ARG A 25 5.69 -0.64 -11.80
CA ARG A 25 6.84 -1.41 -12.28
C ARG A 25 6.41 -2.78 -12.81
N ARG A 26 5.56 -3.50 -12.09
CA ARG A 26 5.08 -4.84 -12.49
C ARG A 26 4.22 -4.81 -13.76
N TYR A 27 3.47 -3.75 -13.96
CA TYR A 27 2.57 -3.60 -15.12
C TYR A 27 3.13 -2.68 -16.21
N SER A 28 4.40 -2.29 -16.15
CA SER A 28 5.02 -1.37 -17.12
C SER A 28 5.18 -1.93 -18.54
N HIS A 29 5.25 -3.26 -18.68
CA HIS A 29 5.47 -3.95 -19.97
C HIS A 29 4.35 -4.95 -20.31
N GLY A 30 3.20 -4.84 -19.64
CA GLY A 30 2.07 -5.72 -19.87
C GLY A 30 1.16 -5.25 -21.00
N ARG A 31 0.18 -6.08 -21.36
CA ARG A 31 -0.97 -5.71 -22.22
C ARG A 31 -1.66 -4.41 -21.73
N ARG A 32 -1.63 -4.19 -20.42
CA ARG A 32 -2.18 -3.00 -19.78
C ARG A 32 -1.09 -2.36 -18.93
N ILE A 33 -0.86 -1.07 -19.18
CA ILE A 33 0.14 -0.26 -18.49
C ILE A 33 -0.53 0.42 -17.30
N ALA A 34 0.06 0.27 -16.12
CA ALA A 34 -0.39 0.99 -14.93
C ALA A 34 0.29 2.36 -14.86
N TYR A 35 -0.49 3.40 -14.59
CA TYR A 35 -0.03 4.78 -14.54
C TYR A 35 -0.12 5.32 -13.12
N LEU A 36 0.97 5.93 -12.65
CA LEU A 36 0.98 6.57 -11.35
C LEU A 36 0.39 7.98 -11.44
N TYR A 37 -0.49 8.33 -10.50
CA TYR A 37 -1.08 9.67 -10.40
C TYR A 37 -0.06 10.81 -10.53
N SER A 38 1.07 10.71 -9.82
CA SER A 38 2.07 11.79 -9.76
C SER A 38 2.67 12.12 -11.12
N ASP A 39 2.77 11.12 -11.99
CA ASP A 39 3.44 11.25 -13.28
C ASP A 39 2.52 11.94 -14.28
N ILE A 40 1.21 11.70 -14.17
CA ILE A 40 0.19 12.34 -15.01
C ILE A 40 -0.07 13.77 -14.58
N ILE A 41 -0.25 14.01 -13.28
CA ILE A 41 -0.68 15.33 -12.79
C ILE A 41 0.37 16.41 -13.03
N ALA A 42 1.65 16.03 -13.00
CA ALA A 42 2.76 16.94 -13.26
C ALA A 42 2.72 17.53 -14.68
N THR A 43 2.14 16.81 -15.64
CA THR A 43 2.08 17.21 -17.04
C THR A 43 0.70 17.69 -17.48
N GLU A 44 -0.39 17.13 -16.94
CA GLU A 44 -1.75 17.34 -17.47
C GLU A 44 -2.72 18.06 -16.52
N GLY A 45 -2.40 18.16 -15.22
CA GLY A 45 -3.25 18.84 -14.23
C GLY A 45 -4.60 18.19 -13.91
N SER A 46 -5.02 17.16 -14.67
CA SER A 46 -6.19 16.31 -14.45
C SER A 46 -5.98 14.91 -15.05
N ILE A 47 -6.85 13.95 -14.71
CA ILE A 47 -6.71 12.55 -15.16
C ILE A 47 -7.96 12.09 -15.89
N ASP A 48 -7.81 11.74 -17.15
CA ASP A 48 -8.83 11.11 -17.99
C ASP A 48 -8.64 9.60 -18.06
N LEU A 49 -9.62 8.84 -17.55
CA LEU A 49 -9.59 7.36 -17.56
C LEU A 49 -9.74 6.76 -18.96
N ASN A 50 -10.17 7.53 -19.98
CA ASN A 50 -10.12 7.09 -21.37
C ASN A 50 -8.68 6.93 -21.87
N ARG A 51 -7.76 7.75 -21.35
CA ARG A 51 -6.33 7.74 -21.71
C ARG A 51 -5.53 6.89 -20.72
N TYR A 52 -5.86 6.98 -19.44
CA TYR A 52 -5.18 6.32 -18.34
C TYR A 52 -6.06 5.21 -17.75
N ASN A 53 -6.30 4.16 -18.54
CA ASN A 53 -7.25 3.08 -18.23
C ASN A 53 -6.80 2.13 -17.11
N PHE A 54 -5.62 2.31 -16.52
CA PHE A 54 -5.20 1.66 -15.29
C PHE A 54 -4.47 2.67 -14.41
N LEU A 55 -5.25 3.40 -13.62
CA LEU A 55 -4.77 4.42 -12.71
C LEU A 55 -4.39 3.79 -11.37
N VAL A 56 -3.20 4.12 -10.87
CA VAL A 56 -2.76 3.85 -9.49
C VAL A 56 -2.60 5.17 -8.76
N CYS A 57 -3.37 5.37 -7.70
CA CYS A 57 -3.45 6.65 -7.00
C CYS A 57 -3.69 6.48 -5.48
N GLN A 58 -3.53 7.58 -4.74
CA GLN A 58 -3.92 7.67 -3.34
C GLN A 58 -5.32 8.31 -3.24
N PHE A 59 -5.96 8.19 -2.08
CA PHE A 59 -7.29 8.76 -1.86
C PHE A 59 -7.35 10.27 -2.14
N GLU A 60 -6.39 11.02 -1.63
CA GLU A 60 -6.32 12.48 -1.72
C GLU A 60 -6.21 12.95 -3.18
N SER A 61 -5.68 12.09 -4.04
CA SER A 61 -5.48 12.33 -5.47
C SER A 61 -6.76 12.24 -6.31
N LEU A 62 -7.83 11.65 -5.77
CA LEU A 62 -9.06 11.38 -6.52
C LEU A 62 -9.77 12.65 -6.99
N SER A 63 -9.56 13.78 -6.32
CA SER A 63 -10.12 15.09 -6.70
C SER A 63 -9.79 15.52 -8.14
N LYS A 64 -8.69 15.01 -8.73
CA LYS A 64 -8.24 15.35 -10.08
C LYS A 64 -8.66 14.34 -11.15
N VAL A 65 -9.34 13.26 -10.77
CA VAL A 65 -9.86 12.27 -11.71
C VAL A 65 -11.15 12.82 -12.32
N LEU A 66 -11.16 12.95 -13.65
CA LEU A 66 -12.31 13.40 -14.41
C LEU A 66 -13.45 12.38 -14.34
N THR A 67 -14.67 12.85 -14.58
CA THR A 67 -15.82 11.94 -14.72
C THR A 67 -15.60 11.05 -15.93
N PHE A 68 -15.85 9.76 -15.75
CA PHE A 68 -15.74 8.75 -16.79
C PHE A 68 -17.05 7.96 -16.84
N ASP A 69 -17.58 7.78 -18.05
CA ASP A 69 -18.87 7.13 -18.28
C ASP A 69 -18.76 5.71 -18.82
N GLY A 70 -17.54 5.27 -19.17
CA GLY A 70 -17.29 3.88 -19.54
C GLY A 70 -17.28 2.94 -18.33
N PRO A 71 -17.16 1.62 -18.57
CA PRO A 71 -17.10 0.63 -17.52
C PRO A 71 -15.76 0.67 -16.78
N TYR A 72 -15.79 0.52 -15.45
CA TYR A 72 -14.58 0.45 -14.66
C TYR A 72 -14.71 -0.39 -13.40
N ILE A 73 -13.56 -0.82 -12.89
CA ILE A 73 -13.41 -1.57 -11.65
C ILE A 73 -12.60 -0.75 -10.67
N VAL A 74 -13.01 -0.76 -9.41
CA VAL A 74 -12.27 -0.11 -8.33
C VAL A 74 -11.62 -1.18 -7.46
N ILE A 75 -10.33 -1.01 -7.19
CA ILE A 75 -9.57 -1.83 -6.25
C ILE A 75 -9.08 -0.91 -5.14
N VAL A 76 -9.42 -1.23 -3.89
CA VAL A 76 -8.98 -0.48 -2.72
C VAL A 76 -8.14 -1.40 -1.85
N ASP A 77 -6.86 -1.08 -1.72
CA ASP A 77 -5.93 -1.81 -0.85
C ASP A 77 -5.72 -1.07 0.48
N GLU A 78 -5.59 -1.83 1.57
CA GLU A 78 -5.59 -1.32 2.94
C GLU A 78 -6.74 -0.31 3.19
N VAL A 79 -7.99 -0.75 2.99
CA VAL A 79 -9.16 0.15 3.04
C VAL A 79 -9.27 0.91 4.37
N ASN A 80 -8.86 0.32 5.49
CA ASN A 80 -8.86 1.03 6.77
C ASN A 80 -7.96 2.27 6.74
N SER A 81 -6.79 2.14 6.12
CA SER A 81 -5.86 3.25 5.92
C SER A 81 -6.46 4.32 5.01
N VAL A 82 -7.11 3.91 3.92
CA VAL A 82 -7.83 4.81 2.99
C VAL A 82 -8.98 5.56 3.70
N LEU A 83 -9.78 4.87 4.52
CA LEU A 83 -10.87 5.47 5.27
C LEU A 83 -10.33 6.46 6.33
N ASN A 84 -9.19 6.17 6.95
CA ASN A 84 -8.54 7.09 7.87
C ASN A 84 -8.01 8.34 7.14
N GLN A 85 -7.51 8.21 5.89
CA GLN A 85 -7.13 9.37 5.07
C GLN A 85 -8.29 10.30 4.74
N MET A 86 -9.53 9.81 4.73
CA MET A 86 -10.71 10.66 4.54
C MET A 86 -10.87 11.72 5.64
N THR A 87 -10.34 11.45 6.83
CA THR A 87 -10.32 12.41 7.94
C THR A 87 -9.11 13.35 7.94
N SER A 88 -8.20 13.19 6.98
CA SER A 88 -7.03 14.06 6.86
C SER A 88 -7.41 15.46 6.40
N THR A 89 -6.52 16.43 6.63
CA THR A 89 -6.67 17.82 6.16
C THR A 89 -5.87 18.11 4.89
N CYS A 90 -5.30 17.07 4.26
CA CYS A 90 -4.42 17.23 3.10
C CYS A 90 -5.23 17.23 1.79
N GLY A 91 -5.06 18.29 0.99
CA GLY A 91 -5.74 18.43 -0.30
C GLY A 91 -7.23 18.78 -0.18
N ASP A 92 -7.98 18.62 -1.27
CA ASP A 92 -9.43 18.83 -1.30
C ASP A 92 -10.14 17.52 -0.93
N THR A 93 -10.18 17.23 0.37
CA THR A 93 -10.77 15.98 0.89
C THR A 93 -12.25 15.85 0.58
N HIS A 94 -13.00 16.95 0.49
CA HIS A 94 -14.39 16.93 0.08
C HIS A 94 -14.55 16.52 -1.38
N ALA A 95 -13.74 17.07 -2.29
CA ALA A 95 -13.78 16.66 -3.70
C ALA A 95 -13.32 15.21 -3.87
N SER A 96 -12.25 14.80 -3.17
CA SER A 96 -11.75 13.41 -3.20
C SER A 96 -12.76 12.43 -2.64
N HIS A 97 -13.44 12.77 -1.54
CA HIS A 97 -14.50 11.93 -0.97
C HIS A 97 -15.68 11.80 -1.93
N ARG A 98 -16.16 12.92 -2.50
CA ARG A 98 -17.21 12.89 -3.52
C ARG A 98 -16.82 12.04 -4.73
N ARG A 99 -15.56 12.12 -5.18
CA ARG A 99 -15.07 11.30 -6.28
C ARG A 99 -14.99 9.83 -5.91
N PHE A 100 -14.49 9.51 -4.72
CA PHE A 100 -14.48 8.15 -4.19
C PHE A 100 -15.89 7.56 -4.14
N MET A 101 -16.87 8.30 -3.59
CA MET A 101 -18.27 7.86 -3.55
C MET A 101 -18.82 7.57 -4.94
N ASN A 102 -18.57 8.47 -5.91
CA ASN A 102 -19.04 8.29 -7.28
C ASN A 102 -18.39 7.08 -7.96
N LEU A 103 -17.09 6.88 -7.73
CA LEU A 103 -16.35 5.72 -8.24
C LEU A 103 -16.92 4.42 -7.66
N MET A 104 -17.05 4.33 -6.34
CA MET A 104 -17.57 3.14 -5.67
C MET A 104 -19.02 2.84 -6.07
N LYS A 105 -19.87 3.86 -6.28
CA LYS A 105 -21.29 3.63 -6.63
C LYS A 105 -21.51 3.14 -8.06
N ARG A 106 -20.67 3.57 -9.02
CA ARG A 106 -20.86 3.30 -10.45
C ARG A 106 -19.93 2.22 -11.01
N ALA A 107 -18.94 1.77 -10.25
CA ALA A 107 -18.04 0.71 -10.68
C ALA A 107 -18.80 -0.60 -10.97
N GLU A 108 -18.41 -1.31 -12.02
CA GLU A 108 -18.98 -2.61 -12.35
C GLU A 108 -18.62 -3.67 -11.31
N LYS A 109 -17.39 -3.58 -10.78
CA LYS A 109 -16.88 -4.43 -9.72
C LYS A 109 -16.02 -3.62 -8.77
N ILE A 110 -16.04 -4.04 -7.52
CA ILE A 110 -15.29 -3.42 -6.45
C ILE A 110 -14.58 -4.52 -5.70
N LEU A 111 -13.27 -4.39 -5.56
CA LEU A 111 -12.45 -5.25 -4.71
C LEU A 111 -11.89 -4.41 -3.58
N VAL A 112 -12.26 -4.73 -2.36
CA VAL A 112 -11.76 -4.05 -1.16
C VAL A 112 -10.97 -5.07 -0.35
N MET A 113 -9.77 -4.69 0.08
CA MET A 113 -8.85 -5.58 0.79
C MET A 113 -8.37 -4.91 2.07
N ASP A 114 -8.25 -5.71 3.13
CA ASP A 114 -7.63 -5.30 4.38
C ASP A 114 -7.09 -6.53 5.13
N GLY A 115 -6.08 -6.31 5.98
CA GLY A 115 -5.58 -7.36 6.88
C GLY A 115 -6.51 -7.62 8.07
N PHE A 116 -7.31 -6.62 8.46
CA PHE A 116 -8.26 -6.72 9.56
C PHE A 116 -9.51 -5.87 9.28
N LEU A 117 -10.58 -6.51 8.83
CA LEU A 117 -11.84 -5.83 8.56
C LEU A 117 -12.88 -6.21 9.62
N ASP A 118 -13.26 -5.24 10.46
CA ASP A 118 -14.35 -5.40 11.43
C ASP A 118 -15.73 -5.10 10.82
N ASP A 119 -16.79 -5.44 11.56
CA ASP A 119 -18.17 -5.27 11.11
C ASP A 119 -18.56 -3.81 10.90
N ASP A 120 -17.98 -2.87 11.66
CA ASP A 120 -18.31 -1.45 11.54
C ASP A 120 -17.68 -0.84 10.30
N ARG A 121 -16.45 -1.26 9.96
CA ARG A 121 -15.79 -0.92 8.70
C ARG A 121 -16.51 -1.54 7.51
N LEU A 122 -17.00 -2.77 7.64
CA LEU A 122 -17.83 -3.40 6.62
C LEU A 122 -19.15 -2.65 6.40
N LYS A 123 -19.84 -2.23 7.48
CA LYS A 123 -21.03 -1.37 7.38
C LYS A 123 -20.72 -0.07 6.66
N LEU A 124 -19.60 0.57 6.96
CA LEU A 124 -19.18 1.81 6.31
C LEU A 124 -18.89 1.60 4.81
N ILE A 125 -18.20 0.53 4.43
CA ILE A 125 -17.97 0.18 3.02
C ILE A 125 -19.30 -0.01 2.28
N ASN A 126 -20.26 -0.71 2.91
CA ASN A 126 -21.58 -0.93 2.34
C ASN A 126 -22.40 0.36 2.11
N GLN A 127 -22.02 1.49 2.73
CA GLN A 127 -22.65 2.79 2.43
C GLN A 127 -22.12 3.40 1.12
N TYR A 128 -20.94 3.01 0.68
CA TYR A 128 -20.30 3.49 -0.54
C TYR A 128 -20.64 2.64 -1.77
N THR A 129 -21.10 1.40 -1.56
CA THR A 129 -21.39 0.45 -2.63
C THR A 129 -22.90 0.33 -2.85
N PRO A 130 -23.36 0.05 -4.09
CA PRO A 130 -24.79 -0.11 -4.38
C PRO A 130 -25.38 -1.39 -3.79
N THR A 131 -24.54 -2.38 -3.48
CA THR A 131 -24.92 -3.68 -2.93
C THR A 131 -24.04 -4.02 -1.74
N LYS A 132 -24.53 -4.92 -0.87
CA LYS A 132 -23.74 -5.42 0.27
C LYS A 132 -22.52 -6.20 -0.25
N ALA A 133 -21.37 -5.93 0.35
CA ALA A 133 -20.14 -6.63 0.04
C ALA A 133 -20.23 -8.12 0.39
N TYR A 134 -19.74 -8.96 -0.51
CA TYR A 134 -19.48 -10.37 -0.24
C TYR A 134 -18.11 -10.48 0.43
N VAL A 135 -18.05 -11.05 1.64
CA VAL A 135 -16.83 -11.11 2.45
C VAL A 135 -16.15 -12.46 2.27
N ILE A 136 -14.85 -12.41 1.94
CA ILE A 136 -13.99 -13.59 1.88
C ILE A 136 -13.02 -13.53 3.05
N HIS A 137 -13.15 -14.47 3.99
CA HIS A 137 -12.18 -14.64 5.05
C HIS A 137 -10.98 -15.45 4.53
N ASN A 138 -9.86 -14.78 4.32
CA ASN A 138 -8.63 -15.47 3.93
C ASN A 138 -8.05 -16.25 5.12
N THR A 139 -8.28 -17.56 5.15
CA THR A 139 -7.75 -18.47 6.18
C THR A 139 -6.34 -18.99 5.85
N TYR A 140 -5.81 -18.65 4.67
CA TYR A 140 -4.47 -19.02 4.27
C TYR A 140 -3.44 -18.21 5.07
N GLN A 141 -2.73 -18.93 5.93
CA GLN A 141 -1.65 -18.39 6.75
C GLN A 141 -0.42 -19.27 6.50
N PRO A 142 0.50 -18.88 5.60
CA PRO A 142 1.66 -19.71 5.26
C PRO A 142 2.68 -19.81 6.40
N LEU A 143 2.59 -18.92 7.40
CA LEU A 143 3.62 -18.67 8.41
C LEU A 143 3.09 -18.93 9.83
N ARG A 144 2.55 -20.11 10.11
CA ARG A 144 1.88 -20.42 11.41
C ARG A 144 2.81 -20.71 12.59
N SER A 145 4.09 -21.02 12.36
CA SER A 145 5.02 -21.48 13.40
C SER A 145 5.93 -20.38 13.97
N HIS A 146 5.49 -19.12 13.97
CA HIS A 146 6.30 -18.02 14.51
C HIS A 146 6.14 -17.91 16.01
N GLN A 147 7.27 -17.73 16.70
CA GLN A 147 7.29 -17.35 18.11
C GLN A 147 7.34 -15.84 18.21
N TYR A 148 6.44 -15.27 19.02
CA TYR A 148 6.41 -13.84 19.30
C TYR A 148 6.99 -13.60 20.69
N LEU A 149 8.02 -12.77 20.75
CA LEU A 149 8.63 -12.32 22.00
C LEU A 149 8.43 -10.81 22.10
N PHE A 150 7.86 -10.36 23.21
CA PHE A 150 7.62 -8.95 23.48
C PHE A 150 8.53 -8.48 24.59
N THR A 151 9.20 -7.35 24.38
CA THR A 151 9.98 -6.67 25.40
C THR A 151 9.91 -5.17 25.19
N SER A 152 9.84 -4.41 26.27
CA SER A 152 10.04 -2.95 26.28
C SER A 152 11.50 -2.57 26.53
N ASP A 153 12.35 -3.54 26.90
CA ASP A 153 13.76 -3.34 27.17
C ASP A 153 14.60 -3.47 25.89
N LYS A 154 15.08 -2.32 25.39
CA LYS A 154 15.92 -2.23 24.20
C LYS A 154 17.20 -3.08 24.32
N LYS A 155 17.80 -3.19 25.50
CA LYS A 155 19.02 -3.99 25.69
C LYS A 155 18.74 -5.48 25.53
N GLN A 156 17.61 -5.95 26.05
CA GLN A 156 17.19 -7.33 25.86
C GLN A 156 16.85 -7.63 24.40
N ALA A 157 16.20 -6.70 23.69
CA ALA A 157 15.93 -6.84 22.26
C ALA A 157 17.24 -6.98 21.46
N LEU A 158 18.24 -6.13 21.70
CA LEU A 158 19.55 -6.22 21.06
C LEU A 158 20.28 -7.53 21.40
N LYS A 159 20.25 -7.96 22.66
CA LYS A 159 20.85 -9.24 23.07
C LYS A 159 20.21 -10.42 22.33
N HIS A 160 18.88 -10.41 22.18
CA HIS A 160 18.16 -11.45 21.45
C HIS A 160 18.51 -11.42 19.96
N LEU A 161 18.57 -10.24 19.36
CA LEU A 161 19.04 -10.05 17.99
C LEU A 161 20.45 -10.63 17.79
N GLY A 162 21.37 -10.35 18.71
CA GLY A 162 22.74 -10.88 18.65
C GLY A 162 22.79 -12.42 18.75
N LEU A 163 21.87 -13.03 19.51
CA LEU A 163 21.73 -14.50 19.54
C LEU A 163 21.26 -15.05 18.20
N LEU A 164 20.26 -14.42 17.56
CA LEU A 164 19.76 -14.84 16.25
C LEU A 164 20.85 -14.73 15.17
N ILE A 165 21.61 -13.64 15.17
CA ILE A 165 22.74 -13.45 14.26
C ILE A 165 23.79 -14.54 14.45
N LYS A 166 24.20 -14.81 15.70
CA LYS A 166 25.20 -15.85 16.01
C LYS A 166 24.74 -17.27 15.64
N GLN A 167 23.43 -17.49 15.52
CA GLN A 167 22.85 -18.74 15.03
C GLN A 167 22.78 -18.81 13.50
N GLY A 168 23.33 -17.83 12.79
CA GLY A 168 23.31 -17.74 11.32
C GLY A 168 21.92 -17.46 10.75
N LYS A 169 21.03 -16.82 11.52
CA LYS A 169 19.69 -16.44 11.03
C LYS A 169 19.77 -15.14 10.24
N ASN A 170 19.01 -15.07 9.14
CA ASN A 170 18.73 -13.81 8.45
C ASN A 170 17.77 -12.98 9.30
N VAL A 171 18.21 -11.80 9.75
CA VAL A 171 17.43 -10.93 10.64
C VAL A 171 17.06 -9.64 9.91
N VAL A 172 15.77 -9.28 9.97
CA VAL A 172 15.26 -7.99 9.46
C VAL A 172 14.73 -7.18 10.64
N CYS A 173 15.25 -5.96 10.81
CA CYS A 173 14.87 -5.07 11.91
C CYS A 173 14.21 -3.80 11.39
N PRO A 174 12.87 -3.77 11.27
CA PRO A 174 12.18 -2.53 10.97
C PRO A 174 12.23 -1.60 12.19
N CYS A 175 12.73 -0.38 12.01
CA CYS A 175 12.80 0.64 13.05
C CYS A 175 12.01 1.88 12.62
N THR A 176 11.26 2.45 13.56
CA THR A 176 10.53 3.71 13.33
C THR A 176 11.46 4.91 13.35
N LEU A 177 12.46 4.90 14.25
CA LEU A 177 13.42 5.99 14.41
C LEU A 177 14.74 5.66 13.74
N LYS A 178 15.33 6.66 13.08
CA LYS A 178 16.67 6.55 12.47
C LYS A 178 17.73 6.19 13.50
N SER A 179 17.68 6.80 14.69
CA SER A 179 18.62 6.53 15.78
C SER A 179 18.56 5.09 16.28
N ASP A 180 17.36 4.48 16.30
CA ASP A 180 17.22 3.07 16.66
C ASP A 180 17.77 2.15 15.55
N ALA A 181 17.56 2.52 14.28
CA ALA A 181 18.13 1.78 13.15
C ALA A 181 19.68 1.82 13.16
N GLU A 182 20.25 2.99 13.44
CA GLU A 182 21.70 3.18 13.57
C GLU A 182 22.24 2.39 14.76
N LEU A 183 21.57 2.40 15.91
CA LEU A 183 21.95 1.60 17.08
C LEU A 183 21.98 0.10 16.76
N VAL A 184 20.95 -0.41 16.07
CA VAL A 184 20.89 -1.82 15.66
C VAL A 184 21.99 -2.15 14.65
N TYR A 185 22.26 -1.24 13.71
CA TYR A 185 23.31 -1.40 12.70
C TYR A 185 24.71 -1.46 13.31
N GLU A 186 25.06 -0.53 14.20
CA GLU A 186 26.34 -0.53 14.91
C GLU A 186 26.49 -1.79 15.79
N TYR A 187 25.40 -2.23 16.43
CA TYR A 187 25.41 -3.48 17.18
C TYR A 187 25.63 -4.70 16.28
N ALA A 188 25.01 -4.76 15.10
CA ALA A 188 25.21 -5.84 14.14
C ALA A 188 26.65 -5.87 13.60
N LEU A 189 27.25 -4.71 13.31
CA LEU A 189 28.65 -4.59 12.89
C LEU A 189 29.66 -5.01 13.98
N SER A 190 29.26 -5.00 15.25
CA SER A 190 30.11 -5.56 16.33
C SER A 190 30.17 -7.10 16.31
N ILE A 191 29.34 -7.75 15.49
CA ILE A 191 29.20 -9.21 15.40
C ILE A 191 29.53 -9.74 13.99
N LEU A 192 29.13 -9.01 12.96
CA LEU A 192 29.24 -9.39 11.55
C LEU A 192 30.18 -8.44 10.78
N GLU A 193 30.67 -8.92 9.64
CA GLU A 193 31.43 -8.08 8.72
C GLU A 193 30.51 -7.06 8.01
N LYS A 194 31.12 -5.97 7.53
CA LYS A 194 30.38 -4.82 6.99
C LYS A 194 29.54 -5.15 5.76
N ASP A 195 29.99 -6.10 4.94
CA ASP A 195 29.30 -6.57 3.73
C ASP A 195 28.09 -7.47 4.04
N GLU A 196 28.01 -8.03 5.24
CA GLU A 196 26.90 -8.85 5.70
C GLU A 196 25.74 -8.01 6.29
N VAL A 197 25.98 -6.74 6.59
CA VAL A 197 25.01 -5.85 7.25
C VAL A 197 24.54 -4.76 6.31
N GLN A 198 23.23 -4.71 6.09
CA GLN A 198 22.59 -3.67 5.28
C GLN A 198 21.74 -2.75 6.15
N ILE A 199 21.88 -1.45 5.94
CA ILE A 199 21.00 -0.43 6.53
C ILE A 199 20.30 0.36 5.41
N TYR A 200 19.00 0.55 5.57
CA TYR A 200 18.22 1.46 4.74
C TYR A 200 17.77 2.65 5.58
N THR A 201 18.22 3.84 5.21
CA THR A 201 17.72 5.10 5.79
C THR A 201 17.50 6.10 4.66
N ARG A 202 16.85 7.24 4.95
CA ARG A 202 16.67 8.31 3.97
C ARG A 202 17.98 8.72 3.29
N ASP A 203 19.09 8.71 4.05
CA ASP A 203 20.40 9.17 3.61
C ASP A 203 21.28 8.01 3.07
N LYS A 204 20.89 6.76 3.32
CA LYS A 204 21.54 5.55 2.81
C LYS A 204 20.46 4.65 2.19
N ARG A 205 20.05 4.95 0.97
CA ARG A 205 19.08 4.15 0.22
C ARG A 205 19.78 3.03 -0.52
N TRP A 206 19.10 1.90 -0.67
CA TRP A 206 19.58 0.83 -1.53
C TRP A 206 19.45 1.26 -3.00
N PRO A 207 20.36 0.83 -3.88
CA PRO A 207 20.33 1.18 -5.31
C PRO A 207 19.02 0.81 -6.03
N ASN A 208 18.26 -0.13 -5.45
CA ASN A 208 17.03 -0.70 -6.03
C ASN A 208 15.79 -0.53 -5.13
N GLY A 209 15.82 0.41 -4.17
CA GLY A 209 14.75 0.67 -3.19
C GLY A 209 13.84 1.83 -3.53
#